data_AF-A0A1I2FEW9-F1
#
_entry.id   AF-A0A1I2FEW9-F1
#
_cell.length_a   1.000
_cell.length_b   1.000
_cell.length_c   1.000
_cell.angle_alpha   90.00
_cell.angle_beta   90.00
_cell.angle_gamma   90.00
#
_symmetry.space_group_name_H-M   'P 1'
#
loop_
_entity.id
_entity.type
_entity.pdbx_description
1 polymer ?
#
loop_
_entity_poly.entity_id
_entity_poly.type
_entity_poly.pdbx_seq_one_letter_code
_entity_poly.pdbx_strand_id
1 'polypeptide(L)'
;MQYRRLGKSGLQLSALSFGAWVTFGQQVGRSLARDMLAMAHDHGVNYFDNAEVYNHGVAETLMGDVLADLRFPRDSYCVSSKVFFGARPNPLPTQRGLSRKHVLEACHQALQRLRVDHLDLYFCHRPDPDTPVEETVAAMDLLVRQGKVLYWGTSEWPAGLIGEAHRVARENHLYAPSMEQPEYNLLHRERVEQEYAPLYRDYGMGTTIWSPLASGLLTGKYNDGVPNDARLAQPGYEWLRQAVLEQGGERIAKVRRLAPIAAELGVSQAQLAIAWCLVNPHVSTVMLGASRLEQLEHNLDVLRLLPRLTPDVLARVEQAVA
;
A
#
# COMPACT_ATOMS: atom_id res chain seq x y z
N MET A 1 -3.21 -13.98 12.78
CA MET A 1 -3.44 -12.65 12.18
C MET A 1 -4.41 -11.83 13.02
N GLN A 2 -4.24 -10.51 13.11
CA GLN A 2 -5.29 -9.58 13.59
C GLN A 2 -6.06 -9.05 12.37
N TYR A 3 -7.39 -8.97 12.45
CA TYR A 3 -8.22 -8.39 11.38
C TYR A 3 -8.86 -7.08 11.86
N ARG A 4 -8.78 -6.05 11.03
CA ARG A 4 -9.24 -4.68 11.32
C ARG A 4 -10.24 -4.25 10.26
N ARG A 5 -11.23 -3.44 10.64
CA ARG A 5 -12.17 -2.86 9.66
C ARG A 5 -11.42 -1.88 8.74
N LEU A 6 -11.77 -1.87 7.46
CA LEU A 6 -11.36 -0.82 6.53
C LEU A 6 -12.17 0.44 6.82
N GLY A 7 -11.65 1.28 7.72
CA GLY A 7 -12.37 2.43 8.25
C GLY A 7 -13.69 2.02 8.91
N LYS A 8 -14.77 2.73 8.58
CA LYS A 8 -16.12 2.42 9.05
C LYS A 8 -16.83 1.30 8.28
N SER A 9 -16.22 0.76 7.21
CA SER A 9 -16.86 -0.25 6.37
C SER A 9 -17.05 -1.59 7.11
N GLY A 10 -17.85 -2.48 6.51
CA GLY A 10 -18.01 -3.86 6.99
C GLY A 10 -16.81 -4.76 6.71
N LEU A 11 -15.95 -4.39 5.76
CA LEU A 11 -14.84 -5.22 5.30
C LEU A 11 -13.74 -5.29 6.36
N GLN A 12 -13.29 -6.49 6.68
CA GLN A 12 -12.15 -6.72 7.56
C GLN A 12 -10.93 -7.16 6.77
N LEU A 13 -9.84 -6.41 6.90
CA LEU A 13 -8.55 -6.73 6.29
C LEU A 13 -7.59 -7.21 7.37
N SER A 14 -6.67 -8.10 7.00
CA SER A 14 -5.53 -8.44 7.83
C SER A 14 -4.72 -7.17 8.11
N ALA A 15 -4.28 -7.01 9.37
CA ALA A 15 -3.48 -5.86 9.79
C ALA A 15 -2.20 -5.70 8.95
N LEU A 16 -1.71 -6.79 8.36
CA LEU A 16 -0.65 -6.78 7.36
C LEU A 16 -1.23 -7.19 6.01
N SER A 17 -0.86 -6.50 4.96
CA SER A 17 -1.17 -6.83 3.56
C SER A 17 0.10 -7.01 2.75
N PHE A 18 -0.01 -7.52 1.52
CA PHE A 18 1.16 -7.79 0.71
C PHE A 18 1.05 -7.18 -0.69
N GLY A 19 1.99 -6.29 -1.02
CA GLY A 19 2.03 -5.55 -2.27
C GLY A 19 3.03 -6.10 -3.28
N ALA A 20 2.71 -5.93 -4.56
CA ALA A 20 3.51 -6.43 -5.68
C ALA A 20 4.59 -5.44 -6.21
N TRP A 21 4.60 -4.19 -5.74
CA TRP A 21 5.44 -3.13 -6.30
C TRP A 21 6.94 -3.46 -6.21
N VAL A 22 7.68 -3.15 -7.29
CA VAL A 22 9.13 -3.40 -7.49
C VAL A 22 9.52 -4.87 -7.63
N THR A 23 8.85 -5.78 -6.95
CA THR A 23 9.29 -7.17 -6.82
C THR A 23 8.70 -8.06 -7.91
N PHE A 24 7.38 -8.02 -8.12
CA PHE A 24 6.69 -8.99 -8.98
C PHE A 24 6.95 -8.73 -10.46
N GLY A 25 7.40 -9.77 -11.18
CA GLY A 25 7.67 -9.70 -12.62
C GLY A 25 9.01 -9.06 -12.99
N GLN A 26 9.79 -8.62 -12.00
CA GLN A 26 11.18 -8.19 -12.18
C GLN A 26 12.13 -9.05 -11.32
N GLN A 27 12.19 -8.79 -10.01
CA GLN A 27 13.05 -9.52 -9.08
C GLN A 27 12.49 -10.88 -8.68
N VAL A 28 11.17 -10.95 -8.56
CA VAL A 28 10.42 -12.12 -8.10
C VAL A 28 9.74 -12.75 -9.30
N GLY A 29 10.29 -13.90 -9.71
CA GLY A 29 9.68 -14.77 -10.72
C GLY A 29 8.50 -15.56 -10.16
N ARG A 30 7.83 -16.31 -11.04
CA ARG A 30 6.56 -16.98 -10.73
C ARG A 30 6.60 -17.96 -9.55
N SER A 31 7.63 -18.80 -9.45
CA SER A 31 7.74 -19.78 -8.36
C SER A 31 7.83 -19.09 -7.00
N LEU A 32 8.71 -18.09 -6.89
CA LEU A 32 8.89 -17.34 -5.65
C LEU A 32 7.64 -16.51 -5.31
N ALA A 33 6.99 -15.89 -6.30
CA ALA A 33 5.72 -15.19 -6.09
C ALA A 33 4.64 -16.13 -5.52
N ARG A 34 4.57 -17.37 -6.03
CA ARG A 34 3.67 -18.41 -5.52
C ARG A 34 3.96 -18.73 -4.07
N ASP A 35 5.22 -18.99 -3.73
CA ASP A 35 5.57 -19.36 -2.36
C ASP A 35 5.35 -18.21 -1.38
N MET A 36 5.60 -16.96 -1.80
CA MET A 36 5.35 -15.76 -0.99
C MET A 36 3.86 -15.51 -0.76
N LEU A 37 3.02 -15.65 -1.80
CA LEU A 37 1.57 -15.51 -1.65
C LEU A 37 0.97 -16.64 -0.80
N ALA A 38 1.45 -17.87 -0.96
CA ALA A 38 1.08 -18.99 -0.10
C ALA A 38 1.45 -18.72 1.36
N MET A 39 2.71 -18.35 1.64
CA MET A 39 3.17 -18.03 2.99
C MET A 39 2.36 -16.90 3.63
N ALA A 40 2.09 -15.82 2.89
CA ALA A 40 1.29 -14.71 3.38
C ALA A 40 -0.13 -15.19 3.76
N HIS A 41 -0.78 -15.93 2.87
CA HIS A 41 -2.12 -16.48 3.12
C HIS A 41 -2.14 -17.46 4.31
N ASP A 42 -1.15 -18.35 4.43
CA ASP A 42 -1.03 -19.29 5.55
C ASP A 42 -0.86 -18.57 6.90
N HIS A 43 -0.26 -17.38 6.91
CA HIS A 43 -0.18 -16.50 8.08
C HIS A 43 -1.45 -15.67 8.32
N GLY A 44 -2.47 -15.83 7.49
CA GLY A 44 -3.77 -15.16 7.55
C GLY A 44 -3.81 -13.80 6.85
N VAL A 45 -2.84 -13.45 6.00
CA VAL A 45 -2.96 -12.26 5.15
C VAL A 45 -4.08 -12.48 4.15
N ASN A 46 -5.06 -11.60 4.14
CA ASN A 46 -6.21 -11.67 3.24
C ASN A 46 -6.24 -10.52 2.23
N TYR A 47 -5.25 -9.63 2.18
CA TYR A 47 -5.25 -8.50 1.26
C TYR A 47 -3.97 -8.41 0.44
N PHE A 48 -4.12 -8.47 -0.89
CA PHE A 48 -3.05 -8.41 -1.88
C PHE A 48 -3.24 -7.21 -2.80
N ASP A 49 -2.19 -6.40 -2.96
CA ASP A 49 -2.26 -5.12 -3.64
C ASP A 49 -1.41 -5.07 -4.92
N ASN A 50 -1.99 -4.46 -5.97
CA ASN A 50 -1.36 -4.33 -7.28
C ASN A 50 -1.70 -2.99 -7.96
N ALA A 51 -1.16 -2.72 -9.14
CA ALA A 51 -1.51 -1.56 -9.96
C ALA A 51 -1.20 -1.80 -11.44
N GLU A 52 -1.92 -1.14 -12.35
CA GLU A 52 -1.73 -1.31 -13.79
C GLU A 52 -0.29 -0.98 -14.25
N VAL A 53 0.36 -0.03 -13.57
CA VAL A 53 1.70 0.46 -13.93
C VAL A 53 2.81 -0.47 -13.45
N TYR A 54 2.53 -1.36 -12.49
CA TYR A 54 3.56 -2.21 -11.90
C TYR A 54 4.10 -3.18 -12.94
N ASN A 55 5.33 -2.88 -13.38
CA ASN A 55 5.98 -3.54 -14.50
C ASN A 55 5.07 -3.60 -15.75
N HIS A 56 4.37 -2.51 -16.06
CA HIS A 56 3.46 -2.39 -17.21
C HIS A 56 2.42 -3.53 -17.28
N GLY A 57 1.75 -3.80 -16.16
CA GLY A 57 0.70 -4.82 -16.03
C GLY A 57 1.22 -6.23 -15.78
N VAL A 58 2.53 -6.50 -15.92
CA VAL A 58 3.09 -7.83 -15.69
C VAL A 58 2.89 -8.30 -14.25
N ALA A 59 2.96 -7.38 -13.27
CA ALA A 59 2.73 -7.73 -11.88
C ALA A 59 1.29 -8.22 -11.62
N GLU A 60 0.29 -7.66 -12.31
CA GLU A 60 -1.11 -8.11 -12.24
C GLU A 60 -1.27 -9.49 -12.87
N THR A 61 -0.70 -9.70 -14.06
CA THR A 61 -0.74 -11.01 -14.74
C THR A 61 -0.09 -12.09 -13.87
N LEU A 62 1.09 -11.80 -13.32
CA LEU A 62 1.81 -12.75 -12.48
C LEU A 62 1.02 -13.11 -11.22
N MET A 63 0.46 -12.11 -10.54
CA MET A 63 -0.37 -12.34 -9.35
C MET A 63 -1.63 -13.13 -9.69
N GLY A 64 -2.31 -12.80 -10.79
CA GLY A 64 -3.51 -13.52 -11.25
C GLY A 64 -3.24 -14.98 -11.56
N ASP A 65 -2.15 -15.29 -12.27
CA ASP A 65 -1.75 -16.67 -12.56
C ASP A 65 -1.41 -17.45 -11.29
N VAL A 66 -0.75 -16.82 -10.34
CA VAL A 66 -0.39 -17.46 -9.06
C VAL A 66 -1.63 -17.70 -8.20
N LEU A 67 -2.55 -16.74 -8.09
CA LEU A 67 -3.79 -16.91 -7.35
C LEU A 67 -4.66 -18.04 -7.95
N ALA A 68 -4.74 -18.11 -9.28
CA ALA A 68 -5.43 -19.18 -9.98
C ALA A 68 -4.80 -20.56 -9.71
N ASP A 69 -3.46 -20.65 -9.66
CA ASP A 69 -2.74 -21.88 -9.31
C ASP A 69 -2.93 -22.32 -7.86
N LEU A 70 -2.92 -21.35 -6.93
CA LEU A 70 -3.09 -21.60 -5.49
C LEU A 70 -4.53 -22.02 -5.17
N ARG A 71 -5.50 -21.64 -6.01
CA ARG A 71 -6.93 -21.98 -5.86
C ARG A 71 -7.49 -21.59 -4.49
N PHE A 72 -7.07 -20.44 -3.98
CA PHE A 72 -7.73 -19.85 -2.81
C PHE A 72 -9.21 -19.60 -3.14
N PRO A 73 -10.14 -19.90 -2.22
CA PRO A 73 -11.52 -19.49 -2.39
C PRO A 73 -11.59 -17.98 -2.63
N ARG A 74 -12.35 -17.52 -3.64
CA ARG A 74 -12.37 -16.09 -3.99
C ARG A 74 -12.86 -15.20 -2.84
N ASP A 75 -13.69 -15.74 -1.97
CA ASP A 75 -14.20 -15.09 -0.76
C ASP A 75 -13.22 -15.10 0.43
N SER A 76 -12.08 -15.79 0.32
CA SER A 76 -11.06 -15.83 1.38
C SER A 76 -10.03 -14.70 1.30
N TYR A 77 -9.98 -13.96 0.20
CA TYR A 77 -9.03 -12.88 0.00
C TYR A 77 -9.63 -11.67 -0.70
N CYS A 78 -8.98 -10.53 -0.50
CA CYS A 78 -9.19 -9.26 -1.15
C CYS A 78 -8.03 -8.98 -2.10
N VAL A 79 -8.34 -8.48 -3.29
CA VAL A 79 -7.35 -8.01 -4.26
C VAL A 79 -7.65 -6.59 -4.69
N SER A 80 -6.60 -5.77 -4.81
CA SER A 80 -6.70 -4.43 -5.37
C SER A 80 -5.95 -4.24 -6.69
N SER A 81 -6.40 -3.23 -7.43
CA SER A 81 -5.58 -2.56 -8.44
C SER A 81 -5.72 -1.05 -8.32
N LYS A 82 -4.87 -0.31 -9.06
CA LYS A 82 -4.88 1.15 -9.11
C LYS A 82 -4.73 1.62 -10.54
N VAL A 83 -5.46 2.68 -10.86
CA VAL A 83 -5.48 3.33 -12.17
C VAL A 83 -4.88 4.73 -12.10
N PHE A 84 -3.98 5.03 -13.03
CA PHE A 84 -3.57 6.39 -13.40
C PHE A 84 -2.57 6.36 -14.55
N PHE A 85 -1.51 5.55 -14.47
CA PHE A 85 -0.34 5.68 -15.35
C PHE A 85 -0.39 4.77 -16.59
N GLY A 86 -1.39 3.90 -16.71
CA GLY A 86 -1.47 2.92 -17.78
C GLY A 86 -0.54 1.70 -17.59
N ALA A 87 -0.89 0.60 -18.26
CA ALA A 87 -0.12 -0.64 -18.28
C ALA A 87 0.82 -0.77 -19.49
N ARG A 88 1.22 0.35 -20.11
CA ARG A 88 2.13 0.37 -21.28
C ARG A 88 3.41 1.15 -20.95
N PRO A 89 4.55 0.84 -21.58
CA PRO A 89 5.78 1.64 -21.41
C PRO A 89 5.60 3.11 -21.77
N ASN A 90 4.85 3.39 -22.84
CA ASN A 90 4.53 4.74 -23.31
C ASN A 90 3.00 4.84 -23.48
N PRO A 91 2.24 5.11 -22.41
CA PRO A 91 0.79 5.22 -22.49
C PRO A 91 0.39 6.40 -23.38
N LEU A 92 -0.56 6.17 -24.29
CA LEU A 92 -1.19 7.22 -25.08
C LEU A 92 -2.06 8.13 -24.18
N PRO A 93 -2.48 9.32 -24.65
CA PRO A 93 -3.27 10.26 -23.84
C PRO A 93 -4.54 9.65 -23.23
N THR A 94 -5.17 8.67 -23.90
CA THR A 94 -6.38 7.98 -23.44
C THR A 94 -6.11 6.71 -22.63
N GLN A 95 -4.85 6.41 -22.34
CA GLN A 95 -4.39 5.24 -21.59
C GLN A 95 -3.79 5.64 -20.23
N ARG A 96 -4.14 6.83 -19.72
CA ARG A 96 -3.69 7.38 -18.45
C ARG A 96 -4.73 8.38 -17.89
N GLY A 97 -4.49 8.85 -16.67
CA GLY A 97 -5.33 9.81 -15.96
C GLY A 97 -6.52 9.16 -15.27
N LEU A 98 -7.50 9.97 -14.88
CA LEU A 98 -8.71 9.53 -14.19
C LEU A 98 -10.00 9.85 -14.96
N SER A 99 -9.88 10.16 -16.25
CA SER A 99 -11.03 10.25 -17.15
C SER A 99 -11.88 8.97 -17.07
N ARG A 100 -13.19 9.12 -17.25
CA ARG A 100 -14.14 8.00 -17.26
C ARG A 100 -13.72 6.90 -18.22
N LYS A 101 -13.16 7.27 -19.39
CA LYS A 101 -12.65 6.30 -20.37
C LYS A 101 -11.56 5.42 -19.76
N HIS A 102 -10.49 6.03 -19.23
CA HIS A 102 -9.35 5.28 -18.72
C HIS A 102 -9.71 4.50 -17.45
N VAL A 103 -10.46 5.09 -16.51
CA VAL A 103 -10.89 4.41 -15.28
C VAL A 103 -11.63 3.11 -15.56
N LEU A 104 -12.58 3.13 -16.50
CA LEU A 104 -13.36 1.95 -16.88
C LEU A 104 -12.51 0.92 -17.65
N GLU A 105 -11.73 1.37 -18.63
CA GLU A 105 -10.91 0.49 -19.46
C GLU A 105 -9.79 -0.18 -18.64
N ALA A 106 -9.11 0.57 -17.78
CA ALA A 106 -8.08 0.05 -16.89
C ALA A 106 -8.64 -0.97 -15.90
N CYS A 107 -9.84 -0.75 -15.36
CA CYS A 107 -10.50 -1.70 -14.47
C CYS A 107 -10.74 -3.04 -15.18
N HIS A 108 -11.34 -3.01 -16.37
CA HIS A 108 -11.59 -4.24 -17.14
C HIS A 108 -10.30 -4.98 -17.49
N GLN A 109 -9.25 -4.23 -17.84
CA GLN A 109 -7.95 -4.82 -18.13
C GLN A 109 -7.29 -5.42 -16.89
N ALA A 110 -7.41 -4.78 -15.72
CA ALA A 110 -6.92 -5.30 -14.45
C ALA A 110 -7.65 -6.61 -14.08
N LEU A 111 -8.98 -6.67 -14.22
CA LEU A 111 -9.77 -7.89 -14.00
C LEU A 111 -9.28 -9.05 -14.88
N GLN A 112 -9.00 -8.78 -16.17
CA GLN A 112 -8.45 -9.78 -17.08
C GLN A 112 -7.06 -10.27 -16.67
N ARG A 113 -6.14 -9.36 -16.32
CA ARG A 113 -4.79 -9.72 -15.90
C ARG A 113 -4.77 -10.47 -14.57
N LEU A 114 -5.56 -10.02 -13.60
CA LEU A 114 -5.70 -10.65 -12.29
C LEU A 114 -6.56 -11.91 -12.31
N ARG A 115 -7.29 -12.18 -13.40
CA ARG A 115 -8.17 -13.34 -13.58
C ARG A 115 -9.24 -13.43 -12.48
N VAL A 116 -9.87 -12.30 -12.17
CA VAL A 116 -10.96 -12.18 -11.18
C VAL A 116 -12.15 -11.46 -11.81
N ASP A 117 -13.36 -11.77 -11.32
CA ASP A 117 -14.60 -11.15 -11.81
C ASP A 117 -14.83 -9.73 -11.23
N HIS A 118 -14.24 -9.45 -10.07
CA HIS A 118 -14.29 -8.15 -9.40
C HIS A 118 -13.02 -7.86 -8.61
N LEU A 119 -12.72 -6.59 -8.41
CA LEU A 119 -11.76 -6.08 -7.44
C LEU A 119 -12.48 -5.77 -6.13
N ASP A 120 -11.90 -6.16 -5.00
CA ASP A 120 -12.45 -5.77 -3.69
C ASP A 120 -12.17 -4.28 -3.45
N LEU A 121 -10.98 -3.82 -3.84
CA LEU A 121 -10.54 -2.44 -3.68
C LEU A 121 -10.02 -1.91 -5.03
N TYR A 122 -10.49 -0.74 -5.49
CA TYR A 122 -9.93 -0.08 -6.68
C TYR A 122 -9.56 1.37 -6.38
N PHE A 123 -8.33 1.75 -6.72
CA PHE A 123 -7.79 3.05 -6.32
C PHE A 123 -7.54 3.97 -7.51
N CYS A 124 -7.88 5.25 -7.33
CA CYS A 124 -7.24 6.33 -8.08
C CYS A 124 -5.78 6.46 -7.60
N HIS A 125 -4.81 6.04 -8.41
CA HIS A 125 -3.42 5.91 -7.97
C HIS A 125 -2.77 7.26 -7.62
N ARG A 126 -3.19 8.36 -8.25
CA ARG A 126 -2.78 9.75 -7.96
C ARG A 126 -3.94 10.69 -8.25
N PRO A 127 -3.98 11.92 -7.70
CA PRO A 127 -4.93 12.92 -8.15
C PRO A 127 -4.64 13.30 -9.60
N ASP A 128 -5.70 13.57 -10.37
CA ASP A 128 -5.61 14.01 -11.76
C ASP A 128 -6.03 15.48 -11.86
N PRO A 129 -5.10 16.42 -12.09
CA PRO A 129 -5.45 17.83 -12.24
C PRO A 129 -6.21 18.12 -13.54
N ASP A 130 -6.16 17.21 -14.52
CA ASP A 130 -6.75 17.40 -15.84
C ASP A 130 -8.17 16.78 -15.95
N THR A 131 -8.61 16.03 -14.94
CA THR A 131 -9.96 15.43 -14.89
C THR A 131 -10.76 15.97 -13.72
N PRO A 132 -12.00 16.48 -13.93
CA PRO A 132 -12.88 16.87 -12.85
C PRO A 132 -13.13 15.75 -11.84
N VAL A 133 -13.12 16.06 -10.54
CA VAL A 133 -13.40 15.09 -9.47
C VAL A 133 -14.77 14.42 -9.69
N GLU A 134 -15.75 15.17 -10.17
CA GLU A 134 -17.09 14.64 -10.47
C GLU A 134 -17.09 13.52 -11.52
N GLU A 135 -16.33 13.68 -12.60
CA GLU A 135 -16.22 12.62 -13.61
C GLU A 135 -15.59 11.36 -13.03
N THR A 136 -14.55 11.53 -12.21
CA THR A 136 -13.85 10.42 -11.54
C THR A 136 -14.79 9.67 -10.59
N VAL A 137 -15.52 10.40 -9.72
CA VAL A 137 -16.47 9.81 -8.76
C VAL A 137 -17.59 9.07 -9.50
N ALA A 138 -18.14 9.65 -10.58
CA ALA A 138 -19.17 9.00 -11.38
C ALA A 138 -18.66 7.75 -12.12
N ALA A 139 -17.39 7.73 -12.54
CA ALA A 139 -16.77 6.55 -13.14
C ALA A 139 -16.58 5.42 -12.12
N MET A 140 -16.14 5.75 -10.90
CA MET A 140 -15.99 4.78 -9.81
C MET A 140 -17.33 4.23 -9.32
N ASP A 141 -18.34 5.09 -9.13
CA ASP A 141 -19.71 4.67 -8.80
C ASP A 141 -20.27 3.68 -9.82
N LEU A 142 -20.06 3.94 -11.11
CA LEU A 142 -20.51 3.03 -12.17
C LEU A 142 -19.86 1.65 -12.04
N LEU A 143 -18.56 1.56 -11.75
CA LEU A 143 -17.88 0.27 -11.56
C LEU A 143 -18.41 -0.49 -10.34
N VAL A 144 -18.74 0.23 -9.26
CA VAL A 144 -19.37 -0.34 -8.08
C VAL A 144 -20.76 -0.91 -8.41
N ARG A 145 -21.60 -0.13 -9.10
CA ARG A 145 -22.95 -0.57 -9.53
C ARG A 145 -22.91 -1.73 -10.52
N GLN A 146 -21.86 -1.83 -11.33
CA GLN A 146 -21.63 -2.96 -12.24
C GLN A 146 -21.14 -4.23 -11.52
N GLY A 147 -20.83 -4.16 -10.22
CA GLY A 147 -20.29 -5.27 -9.45
C GLY A 147 -18.84 -5.61 -9.79
N LYS A 148 -18.12 -4.74 -10.49
CA LYS A 148 -16.72 -4.93 -10.88
C LYS A 148 -15.74 -4.48 -9.81
N VAL A 149 -16.19 -3.60 -8.92
CA VAL A 149 -15.45 -3.07 -7.78
C VAL A 149 -16.36 -3.12 -6.57
N LEU A 150 -15.91 -3.62 -5.42
CA LEU A 150 -16.71 -3.59 -4.19
C LEU A 150 -16.55 -2.26 -3.44
N TYR A 151 -15.32 -1.80 -3.33
CA TYR A 151 -14.95 -0.55 -2.67
C TYR A 151 -13.96 0.22 -3.53
N TRP A 152 -14.06 1.55 -3.55
CA TRP A 152 -13.08 2.39 -4.22
C TRP A 152 -12.47 3.39 -3.25
N GLY A 153 -11.27 3.85 -3.59
CA GLY A 153 -10.50 4.77 -2.77
C GLY A 153 -9.50 5.57 -3.57
N THR A 154 -8.69 6.32 -2.84
CA THR A 154 -7.69 7.25 -3.40
C THR A 154 -6.29 6.86 -2.92
N SER A 155 -5.25 7.34 -3.60
CA SER A 155 -3.85 7.14 -3.20
C SER A 155 -3.04 8.41 -3.46
N GLU A 156 -2.42 8.94 -2.41
CA GLU A 156 -1.70 10.21 -2.41
C GLU A 156 -2.56 11.41 -2.83
N TRP A 157 -3.86 11.39 -2.50
CA TRP A 157 -4.73 12.53 -2.73
C TRP A 157 -4.64 13.54 -1.57
N PRO A 158 -4.60 14.85 -1.85
CA PRO A 158 -4.79 15.87 -0.83
C PRO A 158 -6.15 15.74 -0.14
N ALA A 159 -6.21 15.99 1.17
CA ALA A 159 -7.44 15.88 1.96
C ALA A 159 -8.59 16.74 1.39
N GLY A 160 -8.27 17.91 0.80
CA GLY A 160 -9.23 18.78 0.14
C GLY A 160 -9.95 18.11 -1.03
N LEU A 161 -9.21 17.40 -1.90
CA LEU A 161 -9.80 16.69 -3.05
C LEU A 161 -10.60 15.46 -2.60
N ILE A 162 -10.18 14.78 -1.53
CA ILE A 162 -10.97 13.69 -0.94
C ILE A 162 -12.28 14.24 -0.37
N GLY A 163 -12.23 15.39 0.32
CA GLY A 163 -13.42 16.09 0.80
C GLY A 163 -14.37 16.50 -0.33
N GLU A 164 -13.83 17.00 -1.44
CA GLU A 164 -14.61 17.28 -2.65
C GLU A 164 -15.27 16.01 -3.22
N ALA A 165 -14.54 14.89 -3.30
CA ALA A 165 -15.08 13.61 -3.77
C ALA A 165 -16.25 13.13 -2.89
N HIS A 166 -16.14 13.24 -1.56
CA HIS A 166 -17.24 12.96 -0.65
C HIS A 166 -18.43 13.88 -0.84
N ARG A 167 -18.19 15.18 -1.04
CA ARG A 167 -19.23 16.17 -1.30
C ARG A 167 -20.00 15.84 -2.58
N VAL A 168 -19.28 15.61 -3.68
CA VAL A 168 -19.87 15.25 -4.98
C VAL A 168 -20.67 13.95 -4.87
N ALA A 169 -20.10 12.93 -4.22
CA ALA A 169 -20.79 11.65 -4.05
C ALA A 169 -22.10 11.83 -3.28
N ARG A 170 -22.09 12.62 -2.20
CA ARG A 170 -23.30 12.91 -1.41
C ARG A 170 -24.36 13.67 -2.21
N GLU A 171 -23.97 14.72 -2.93
CA GLU A 171 -24.88 15.56 -3.71
C GLU A 171 -25.55 14.81 -4.87
N ASN A 172 -24.85 13.81 -5.43
CA ASN A 172 -25.31 13.05 -6.59
C ASN A 172 -25.78 11.62 -6.25
N HIS A 173 -25.89 11.27 -4.96
CA HIS A 173 -26.29 9.93 -4.49
C HIS A 173 -25.39 8.79 -5.02
N LEU A 174 -24.09 9.04 -5.10
CA LEU A 174 -23.07 8.12 -5.57
C LEU A 174 -22.30 7.49 -4.39
N TYR A 175 -21.58 6.41 -4.66
CA TYR A 175 -20.64 5.83 -3.71
C TYR A 175 -19.42 6.74 -3.53
N ALA A 176 -19.16 7.18 -2.30
CA ALA A 176 -17.97 7.95 -1.93
C ALA A 176 -16.75 7.04 -1.69
N PRO A 177 -15.50 7.56 -1.74
CA PRO A 177 -14.33 6.73 -1.46
C PRO A 177 -14.37 6.24 -0.01
N SER A 178 -13.98 4.99 0.23
CA SER A 178 -13.99 4.38 1.58
C SER A 178 -12.63 4.36 2.27
N MET A 179 -11.55 4.51 1.49
CA MET A 179 -10.19 4.42 1.98
C MET A 179 -9.22 5.29 1.20
N GLU A 180 -8.08 5.56 1.84
CA GLU A 180 -6.92 6.22 1.25
C GLU A 180 -5.71 5.28 1.36
N GLN A 181 -4.82 5.31 0.35
CA GLN A 181 -3.57 4.56 0.33
C GLN A 181 -2.36 5.53 0.32
N PRO A 182 -1.92 6.01 1.50
CA PRO A 182 -0.82 6.96 1.62
C PRO A 182 0.49 6.33 2.08
N GLU A 183 1.61 7.01 1.84
CA GLU A 183 2.88 6.69 2.47
C GLU A 183 2.74 6.94 3.98
N TYR A 184 3.15 5.96 4.78
CA TYR A 184 3.23 6.15 6.23
C TYR A 184 4.36 5.35 6.81
N ASN A 185 5.24 6.04 7.52
CA ASN A 185 6.32 5.44 8.27
C ASN A 185 6.86 6.46 9.28
N LEU A 186 7.81 6.01 10.11
CA LEU A 186 8.44 6.85 11.13
C LEU A 186 9.07 8.17 10.61
N LEU A 187 9.35 8.26 9.31
CA LEU A 187 9.96 9.44 8.67
C LEU A 187 8.98 10.22 7.78
N HIS A 188 7.74 9.74 7.61
CA HIS A 188 6.72 10.36 6.77
C HIS A 188 5.34 10.21 7.44
N ARG A 189 4.89 11.27 8.11
CA ARG A 189 3.80 11.19 9.11
C ARG A 189 2.70 12.23 8.95
N GLU A 190 3.08 13.45 8.59
CA GLU A 190 2.21 14.64 8.64
C GLU A 190 0.90 14.44 7.90
N ARG A 191 0.94 13.83 6.71
CA ARG A 191 -0.26 13.54 5.92
C ARG A 191 -1.25 12.64 6.66
N VAL A 192 -0.77 11.51 7.17
CA VAL A 192 -1.62 10.50 7.82
C VAL A 192 -2.09 10.94 9.20
N GLU A 193 -1.24 11.62 9.98
CA GLU A 193 -1.52 11.99 11.37
C GLU A 193 -2.20 13.36 11.50
N GLN A 194 -1.97 14.30 10.58
CA GLN A 194 -2.48 15.67 10.66
C GLN A 194 -3.43 16.00 9.51
N GLU A 195 -2.97 15.88 8.26
CA GLU A 195 -3.75 16.27 7.07
C GLU A 195 -5.07 15.48 6.97
N TYR A 196 -5.04 14.18 7.24
CA TYR A 196 -6.18 13.28 7.12
C TYR A 196 -7.04 13.16 8.38
N ALA A 197 -6.70 13.83 9.48
CA ALA A 197 -7.49 13.79 10.70
C ALA A 197 -8.98 14.14 10.48
N PRO A 198 -9.35 15.15 9.65
CA PRO A 198 -10.75 15.40 9.30
C PRO A 198 -11.42 14.25 8.56
N LEU A 199 -10.71 13.52 7.70
CA LEU A 199 -11.28 12.44 6.89
C LEU A 199 -11.71 11.25 7.75
N TYR A 200 -10.92 10.92 8.78
CA TYR A 200 -11.29 9.87 9.74
C TYR A 200 -12.51 10.28 10.56
N ARG A 201 -12.54 11.52 11.05
CA ARG A 201 -13.63 12.04 11.88
C ARG A 201 -14.94 12.18 11.10
N ASP A 202 -14.89 12.79 9.92
CA ASP A 202 -16.08 13.23 9.20
C ASP A 202 -16.63 12.13 8.30
N TYR A 203 -15.74 11.30 7.73
CA TYR A 203 -16.13 10.27 6.77
C TYR A 203 -15.89 8.85 7.27
N GLY A 204 -15.10 8.66 8.33
CA GLY A 204 -14.76 7.32 8.84
C GLY A 204 -13.90 6.52 7.87
N MET A 205 -13.04 7.18 7.09
CA MET A 205 -12.14 6.51 6.16
C MET A 205 -11.10 5.66 6.91
N GLY A 206 -10.71 4.53 6.30
CA GLY A 206 -9.55 3.75 6.73
C GLY A 206 -8.35 4.00 5.83
N THR A 207 -7.17 3.57 6.25
CA THR A 207 -5.97 3.62 5.40
C THR A 207 -5.36 2.25 5.13
N THR A 208 -4.89 2.08 3.90
CA THR A 208 -4.03 0.96 3.49
C THR A 208 -2.63 1.51 3.24
N ILE A 209 -1.80 1.68 4.27
CA ILE A 209 -0.57 2.45 4.11
C ILE A 209 0.52 1.70 3.35
N TRP A 210 1.40 2.43 2.67
CA TRP A 210 2.52 1.86 1.91
C TRP A 210 3.88 2.40 2.39
N SER A 211 4.95 1.71 1.99
CA SER A 211 6.34 1.99 2.39
C SER A 211 6.57 2.14 3.91
N PRO A 212 6.11 1.18 4.75
CA PRO A 212 6.35 1.22 6.20
C PRO A 212 7.84 1.23 6.58
N LEU A 213 8.71 0.80 5.67
CA LEU A 213 10.16 0.75 5.84
C LEU A 213 10.91 1.86 5.08
N ALA A 214 10.22 2.84 4.50
CA ALA A 214 10.82 3.91 3.69
C ALA A 214 11.81 3.36 2.65
N SER A 215 11.35 2.47 1.77
CA SER A 215 12.20 1.76 0.78
C SER A 215 13.41 1.02 1.37
N GLY A 216 13.28 0.56 2.61
CA GLY A 216 14.30 -0.20 3.33
C GLY A 216 15.20 0.65 4.22
N LEU A 217 15.08 1.98 4.21
CA LEU A 217 15.87 2.87 5.05
C LEU A 217 15.71 2.55 6.53
N LEU A 218 14.47 2.34 6.99
CA LEU A 218 14.17 2.06 8.40
C LEU A 218 14.66 0.69 8.90
N THR A 219 15.22 -0.14 8.01
CA THR A 219 15.87 -1.39 8.43
C THR A 219 17.28 -1.19 8.97
N GLY A 220 17.88 0.00 8.78
CA GLY A 220 19.27 0.29 9.12
C GLY A 220 20.29 -0.22 8.10
N LYS A 221 19.88 -0.95 7.05
CA LYS A 221 20.80 -1.54 6.07
C LYS A 221 21.62 -0.53 5.26
N TYR A 222 21.20 0.74 5.25
CA TYR A 222 21.89 1.83 4.55
C TYR A 222 22.77 2.69 5.46
N ASN A 223 22.90 2.32 6.75
CA ASN A 223 23.64 3.12 7.72
C ASN A 223 25.09 3.36 7.30
N ASP A 224 25.73 2.38 6.66
CA ASP A 224 27.15 2.42 6.29
C ASP A 224 27.36 2.40 4.75
N GLY A 225 26.34 2.79 3.99
CA GLY A 225 26.34 2.79 2.53
C GLY A 225 25.26 1.88 1.94
N VAL A 226 25.11 1.88 0.61
CA VAL A 226 24.09 1.09 -0.09
C VAL A 226 24.66 -0.28 -0.46
N PRO A 227 24.11 -1.40 0.06
CA PRO A 227 24.51 -2.73 -0.37
C PRO A 227 24.17 -2.99 -1.84
N ASN A 228 25.02 -3.75 -2.55
CA ASN A 228 24.86 -4.04 -3.98
C ASN A 228 23.57 -4.82 -4.33
N ASP A 229 23.07 -5.64 -3.41
CA ASP A 229 21.85 -6.44 -3.58
C ASP A 229 20.58 -5.70 -3.11
N ALA A 230 20.71 -4.48 -2.60
CA ALA A 230 19.59 -3.70 -2.10
C ALA A 230 18.77 -3.06 -3.21
N ARG A 231 17.51 -2.73 -2.90
CA ARG A 231 16.58 -2.05 -3.82
C ARG A 231 17.18 -0.79 -4.45
N LEU A 232 17.90 0.02 -3.67
CA LEU A 232 18.48 1.27 -4.13
C LEU A 232 19.70 1.10 -5.05
N ALA A 233 20.23 -0.12 -5.17
CA ALA A 233 21.34 -0.43 -6.08
C ALA A 233 20.88 -0.95 -7.45
N GLN A 234 19.56 -1.11 -7.65
CA GLN A 234 19.05 -1.68 -8.89
C GLN A 234 18.98 -0.67 -10.03
N PRO A 235 19.27 -1.09 -11.28
CA PRO A 235 19.12 -0.23 -12.45
C PRO A 235 17.70 0.33 -12.57
N GLY A 236 17.57 1.62 -12.84
CA GLY A 236 16.27 2.31 -12.95
C GLY A 236 15.71 2.84 -11.63
N TYR A 237 16.39 2.59 -10.50
CA TYR A 237 16.04 3.11 -9.18
C TYR A 237 16.99 4.22 -8.71
N GLU A 238 17.75 4.84 -9.61
CA GLU A 238 18.68 5.93 -9.30
C GLU A 238 17.92 7.12 -8.69
N TRP A 239 16.75 7.45 -9.22
CA TRP A 239 15.87 8.50 -8.69
C TRP A 239 15.40 8.19 -7.25
N LEU A 240 15.15 6.91 -6.94
CA LEU A 240 14.73 6.48 -5.60
C LEU A 240 15.92 6.51 -4.64
N ARG A 241 17.09 6.07 -5.09
CA ARG A 241 18.34 6.19 -4.34
C ARG A 241 18.60 7.65 -3.99
N GLN A 242 18.43 8.54 -4.98
CA GLN A 242 18.55 9.97 -4.83
C GLN A 242 17.57 10.50 -3.78
N ALA A 243 16.27 10.23 -3.93
CA ALA A 243 15.23 10.67 -3.00
C ALA A 243 15.40 10.13 -1.57
N VAL A 244 15.91 8.92 -1.42
CA VAL A 244 16.12 8.29 -0.09
C VAL A 244 17.40 8.78 0.58
N LEU A 245 18.47 9.06 -0.18
CA LEU A 245 19.81 9.32 0.36
C LEU A 245 20.29 10.77 0.28
N GLU A 246 19.78 11.61 -0.63
CA GLU A 246 20.25 13.01 -0.73
C GLU A 246 19.82 13.88 0.46
N GLN A 247 18.75 13.49 1.16
CA GLN A 247 18.39 14.04 2.48
C GLN A 247 19.00 13.22 3.64
N GLY A 248 19.98 12.36 3.34
CA GLY A 248 20.25 11.13 4.09
C GLY A 248 20.95 11.30 5.42
N GLY A 249 21.75 12.35 5.64
CA GLY A 249 22.53 12.48 6.89
C GLY A 249 21.66 12.46 8.15
N GLU A 250 20.65 13.33 8.18
CA GLU A 250 19.73 13.44 9.32
C GLU A 250 18.80 12.21 9.42
N ARG A 251 18.26 11.74 8.29
CA ARG A 251 17.36 10.57 8.27
C ARG A 251 18.09 9.30 8.71
N ILE A 252 19.33 9.09 8.26
CA ILE A 252 20.16 7.95 8.70
C ILE A 252 20.51 8.10 10.18
N ALA A 253 20.81 9.30 10.68
CA ALA A 253 21.04 9.52 12.11
C ALA A 253 19.81 9.14 12.95
N LYS A 254 18.60 9.54 12.52
CA LYS A 254 17.32 9.13 13.13
C LYS A 254 17.17 7.60 13.14
N VAL A 255 17.41 6.95 11.99
CA VAL A 255 17.35 5.49 11.85
C VAL A 255 18.34 4.78 12.77
N ARG A 256 19.58 5.28 12.91
CA ARG A 256 20.60 4.72 13.80
C ARG A 256 20.15 4.74 15.27
N ARG A 257 19.43 5.78 15.69
CA ARG A 257 18.90 5.89 17.07
C ARG A 257 17.81 4.87 17.39
N LEU A 258 17.18 4.25 16.38
CA LEU A 258 16.20 3.17 16.59
C LEU A 258 16.85 1.82 16.93
N ALA A 259 18.11 1.60 16.53
CA ALA A 259 18.83 0.35 16.75
C ALA A 259 18.83 -0.13 18.23
N PRO A 260 19.23 0.70 19.22
CA PRO A 260 19.24 0.28 20.62
C PRO A 260 17.84 -0.06 21.16
N ILE A 261 16.80 0.67 20.72
CA ILE A 261 15.41 0.42 21.15
C ILE A 261 14.94 -0.94 20.62
N ALA A 262 15.20 -1.23 19.35
CA ALA A 262 14.85 -2.52 18.75
C ALA A 262 15.61 -3.68 19.43
N ALA A 263 16.90 -3.49 19.72
CA ALA A 263 17.74 -4.48 20.40
C ALA A 263 17.23 -4.82 21.82
N GLU A 264 16.83 -3.82 22.60
CA GLU A 264 16.25 -4.03 23.94
C GLU A 264 14.93 -4.83 23.88
N LEU A 265 14.16 -4.62 22.82
CA LEU A 265 12.94 -5.39 22.55
C LEU A 265 13.22 -6.77 21.93
N GLY A 266 14.46 -7.09 21.59
CA GLY A 266 14.82 -8.35 20.94
C GLY A 266 14.19 -8.53 19.56
N VAL A 267 13.99 -7.43 18.82
CA VAL A 267 13.38 -7.42 17.48
C VAL A 267 14.25 -6.64 16.50
N SER A 268 13.99 -6.79 15.20
CA SER A 268 14.68 -5.96 14.21
C SER A 268 14.08 -4.55 14.14
N GLN A 269 14.87 -3.57 13.66
CA GLN A 269 14.35 -2.23 13.37
C GLN A 269 13.18 -2.27 12.36
N ALA A 270 13.19 -3.23 11.42
CA ALA A 270 12.10 -3.40 10.47
C ALA A 270 10.79 -3.78 11.18
N GLN A 271 10.83 -4.73 12.10
CA GLN A 271 9.67 -5.10 12.92
C GLN A 271 9.21 -3.94 13.79
N LEU A 272 10.14 -3.20 14.43
CA LEU A 272 9.79 -2.02 15.22
C LEU A 272 9.05 -0.97 14.38
N ALA A 273 9.56 -0.64 13.19
CA ALA A 273 8.94 0.34 12.29
C ALA A 273 7.55 -0.09 11.79
N ILE A 274 7.40 -1.36 11.40
CA ILE A 274 6.10 -1.91 10.95
C ILE A 274 5.10 -1.94 12.12
N ALA A 275 5.52 -2.39 13.30
CA ALA A 275 4.67 -2.43 14.49
C ALA A 275 4.21 -1.03 14.91
N TRP A 276 5.11 -0.03 14.83
CA TRP A 276 4.78 1.36 15.12
C TRP A 276 3.67 1.88 14.19
N CYS A 277 3.73 1.58 12.88
CA CYS A 277 2.68 1.97 11.94
C CYS A 277 1.31 1.39 12.34
N LEU A 278 1.28 0.18 12.90
CA LEU A 278 0.08 -0.51 13.35
C LEU A 278 -0.52 0.03 14.66
N VAL A 279 0.22 0.85 15.43
CA VAL A 279 -0.31 1.50 16.62
C VAL A 279 -1.34 2.57 16.26
N ASN A 280 -1.19 3.20 15.09
CA ASN A 280 -2.16 4.18 14.62
C ASN A 280 -3.52 3.51 14.34
N PRO A 281 -4.61 3.91 15.02
CA PRO A 281 -5.91 3.25 14.91
C PRO A 281 -6.57 3.47 13.55
N HIS A 282 -6.14 4.46 12.77
CA HIS A 282 -6.65 4.74 11.43
C HIS A 282 -5.98 3.88 10.35
N VAL A 283 -4.87 3.21 10.68
CA VAL A 283 -4.21 2.22 9.83
C VAL A 283 -4.98 0.90 9.89
N SER A 284 -5.76 0.66 8.84
CA SER A 284 -6.52 -0.58 8.66
C SER A 284 -5.58 -1.74 8.31
N THR A 285 -4.56 -1.46 7.48
CA THR A 285 -3.55 -2.44 7.09
C THR A 285 -2.23 -1.77 6.71
N VAL A 286 -1.12 -2.43 7.01
CA VAL A 286 0.23 -2.04 6.59
C VAL A 286 0.65 -2.92 5.43
N MET A 287 0.86 -2.32 4.25
CA MET A 287 1.29 -3.05 3.07
C MET A 287 2.80 -3.35 3.14
N LEU A 288 3.11 -4.65 3.22
CA LEU A 288 4.44 -5.17 3.18
C LEU A 288 4.94 -5.32 1.74
N GLY A 289 6.24 -5.16 1.56
CA GLY A 289 6.95 -5.57 0.35
C GLY A 289 8.19 -6.37 0.75
N ALA A 290 8.43 -7.47 0.05
CA ALA A 290 9.56 -8.36 0.30
C ALA A 290 10.07 -8.94 -1.03
N SER A 291 11.38 -9.16 -1.13
CA SER A 291 12.01 -9.77 -2.31
C SER A 291 12.48 -11.21 -2.08
N ARG A 292 12.35 -11.72 -0.84
CA ARG A 292 12.69 -13.09 -0.43
C ARG A 292 11.76 -13.57 0.69
N LEU A 293 11.59 -14.88 0.82
CA LEU A 293 10.66 -15.50 1.77
C LEU A 293 11.01 -15.15 3.22
N GLU A 294 12.29 -15.15 3.58
CA GLU A 294 12.74 -14.92 4.95
C GLU A 294 12.43 -13.49 5.42
N GLN A 295 12.44 -12.52 4.50
CA GLN A 295 12.00 -11.15 4.81
C GLN A 295 10.50 -11.09 5.08
N LEU A 296 9.71 -11.82 4.31
CA LEU A 296 8.27 -11.85 4.45
C LEU A 296 7.88 -12.51 5.78
N GLU A 297 8.41 -13.71 6.05
CA GLU A 297 8.20 -14.44 7.30
C GLU A 297 8.59 -13.58 8.52
N HIS A 298 9.79 -12.99 8.49
CA HIS A 298 10.27 -12.10 9.56
C HIS A 298 9.34 -10.91 9.81
N ASN A 299 8.79 -10.32 8.74
CA ASN A 299 7.87 -9.18 8.86
C ASN A 299 6.47 -9.60 9.32
N LEU A 300 6.02 -10.81 9.01
CA LEU A 300 4.69 -11.31 9.42
C LEU A 300 4.60 -11.55 10.94
N ASP A 301 5.71 -11.87 11.59
CA ASP A 301 5.79 -12.08 13.04
C ASP A 301 5.65 -10.78 13.87
N VAL A 302 5.63 -9.61 13.23
CA VAL A 302 5.58 -8.30 13.88
C VAL A 302 4.38 -8.11 14.82
N LEU A 303 3.25 -8.80 14.59
CA LEU A 303 2.06 -8.66 15.43
C LEU A 303 2.29 -9.10 16.88
N ARG A 304 3.27 -9.98 17.13
CA ARG A 304 3.68 -10.39 18.48
C ARG A 304 4.33 -9.25 19.26
N LEU A 305 4.82 -8.21 18.58
CA LEU A 305 5.45 -7.04 19.19
C LEU A 305 4.43 -6.02 19.71
N LEU A 306 3.21 -5.97 19.15
CA LEU A 306 2.24 -4.90 19.45
C LEU A 306 1.95 -4.73 20.96
N PRO A 307 1.72 -5.81 21.75
CA PRO A 307 1.47 -5.65 23.19
C PRO A 307 2.67 -5.12 23.98
N ARG A 308 3.88 -5.15 23.40
CA ARG A 308 5.13 -4.72 24.02
C ARG A 308 5.51 -3.28 23.67
N LEU A 309 4.79 -2.63 22.75
CA LEU A 309 4.94 -1.21 22.43
C LEU A 309 4.20 -0.36 23.49
N THR A 310 4.75 -0.32 24.70
CA THR A 310 4.20 0.50 25.79
C THR A 310 4.34 1.99 25.48
N PRO A 311 3.60 2.88 26.18
CA PRO A 311 3.75 4.33 26.03
C PRO A 311 5.20 4.81 26.17
N ASP A 312 5.98 4.22 27.09
CA ASP A 312 7.40 4.55 27.29
C ASP A 312 8.27 4.17 26.09
N VAL A 313 8.03 2.99 25.50
CA VAL A 313 8.73 2.54 24.29
C VAL A 313 8.40 3.46 23.13
N LEU A 314 7.12 3.80 22.96
CA LEU A 314 6.68 4.71 21.90
C LEU A 314 7.31 6.10 22.08
N ALA A 315 7.32 6.66 23.29
CA ALA A 315 7.96 7.95 23.56
C ALA A 315 9.47 7.95 23.19
N ARG A 316 10.18 6.85 23.46
CA ARG A 316 11.59 6.70 23.04
C ARG A 316 11.75 6.62 21.53
N VAL A 317 10.83 5.95 20.83
CA VAL A 317 10.80 5.91 19.36
C VAL A 317 10.54 7.30 18.80
N GLU A 318 9.58 8.05 19.35
CA GLU A 318 9.31 9.44 18.96
C GLU A 318 10.55 10.32 19.14
N GLN A 319 11.22 10.23 20.29
CA GLN A 319 12.47 10.96 20.55
C GLN A 319 13.60 10.57 19.59
N ALA A 320 13.66 9.30 19.17
CA ALA A 320 14.66 8.83 18.22
C ALA A 320 14.46 9.42 16.82
N VAL A 321 13.22 9.71 16.40
CA VAL A 321 12.90 10.21 15.04
C VAL A 321 12.56 11.70 14.98
N ALA A 322 12.48 12.36 16.13
CA ALA A 322 12.50 13.82 16.25
C ALA A 322 13.73 14.41 15.55
#